data_AF-A0A2N9VR95-F1
#
_entry.id   AF-A0A2N9VR95-F1
#
_cell.length_a   1.000
_cell.length_b   1.000
_cell.length_c   1.000
_cell.angle_alpha   90.00
_cell.angle_beta   90.00
_cell.angle_gamma   90.00
#
_symmetry.space_group_name_H-M   'P 1'
#
loop_
_entity.id
_entity.type
_entity.pdbx_description
1 polymer ?
#
loop_
_entity_poly.entity_id
_entity_poly.type
_entity_poly.pdbx_seq_one_letter_code
_entity_poly.pdbx_strand_id
1 'polypeptide(L)'
;MTRPKMMPDAGKAVSLEVVEVELALGAQDIVADGFDGALRKAADLVGGEVIFNIRAPEDSDQQRIAAVSVSDGSTDQTVFVMLGNDGTSLTVTTEQGENTLLSKLGKDFAAVMKGQRP
;
A
#
# COMPACT_ATOMS: atom_id res chain seq x y z
N MET A 1 -45.23 7.62 -4.08
CA MET A 1 -44.06 6.76 -4.33
C MET A 1 -42.81 7.57 -4.07
N THR A 2 -42.16 7.36 -2.93
CA THR A 2 -40.97 8.11 -2.52
C THR A 2 -39.74 7.40 -3.09
N ARG A 3 -38.89 8.13 -3.83
CA ARG A 3 -37.59 7.60 -4.30
C ARG A 3 -36.76 7.17 -3.08
N PRO A 4 -36.07 6.02 -3.10
CA PRO A 4 -35.15 5.67 -2.04
C PRO A 4 -34.08 6.77 -1.97
N LYS A 5 -33.92 7.35 -0.77
CA LYS A 5 -32.83 8.26 -0.44
C LYS A 5 -31.55 7.45 -0.57
N MET A 6 -30.76 7.74 -1.59
CA MET A 6 -29.38 7.29 -1.67
C MET A 6 -28.68 7.83 -0.42
N MET A 7 -28.48 6.94 0.55
CA MET A 7 -27.59 7.22 1.67
C MET A 7 -26.19 7.38 1.06
N PRO A 8 -25.43 8.42 1.44
CA PRO A 8 -24.01 8.43 1.11
C PRO A 8 -23.44 7.14 1.68
N ASP A 9 -22.74 6.38 0.84
CA ASP A 9 -21.92 5.25 1.28
C ASP A 9 -21.10 5.77 2.47
N ALA A 10 -21.37 5.23 3.65
CA ALA A 10 -20.77 5.70 4.88
C ALA A 10 -19.27 5.47 4.71
N GLY A 11 -18.55 6.57 4.42
CA GLY A 11 -17.17 6.56 3.97
C GLY A 11 -16.40 5.51 4.72
N LYS A 12 -15.89 4.52 3.99
CA LYS A 12 -15.15 3.40 4.56
C LYS A 12 -14.15 3.97 5.56
N ALA A 13 -14.25 3.53 6.82
CA ALA A 13 -13.34 3.99 7.86
C ALA A 13 -11.91 3.70 7.42
N VAL A 14 -11.13 4.76 7.18
CA VAL A 14 -9.69 4.64 6.89
C VAL A 14 -9.06 4.03 8.14
N SER A 15 -8.29 2.94 7.97
CA SER A 15 -7.66 2.29 9.12
C SER A 15 -6.54 3.17 9.69
N LEU A 16 -6.29 3.06 10.99
CA LEU A 16 -5.31 3.89 11.67
C LEU A 16 -3.90 3.65 11.11
N GLU A 17 -3.61 2.41 10.75
CA GLU A 17 -2.32 1.98 10.19
C GLU A 17 -2.05 2.64 8.83
N VAL A 18 -3.09 2.84 8.00
CA VAL A 18 -2.96 3.62 6.76
C VAL A 18 -2.52 5.05 7.06
N VAL A 19 -3.17 5.68 8.04
CA VAL A 19 -2.89 7.07 8.41
C VAL A 19 -1.48 7.20 8.97
N GLU A 20 -1.06 6.27 9.85
CA GLU A 20 0.28 6.28 10.42
C GLU A 20 1.36 6.12 9.35
N VAL A 21 1.18 5.17 8.43
CA VAL A 21 2.10 4.98 7.30
C VAL A 21 2.13 6.19 6.38
N GLU A 22 0.97 6.77 6.06
CA GLU A 22 0.87 7.97 5.22
C GLU A 22 1.57 9.17 5.85
N LEU A 23 1.38 9.41 7.15
CA LEU A 23 2.06 10.47 7.90
C LEU A 23 3.57 10.23 8.00
N ALA A 24 3.99 8.98 8.27
CA ALA A 24 5.40 8.62 8.34
C ALA A 24 6.09 8.82 6.99
N LEU A 25 5.43 8.45 5.88
CA LEU A 25 5.92 8.70 4.52
C LEU A 25 5.97 10.20 4.19
N GLY A 26 4.96 10.97 4.60
CA GLY A 26 4.93 12.42 4.41
C GLY A 26 6.05 13.18 5.12
N ALA A 27 6.70 12.56 6.11
CA ALA A 27 7.87 13.10 6.79
C ALA A 27 9.21 12.78 6.08
N GLN A 28 9.20 11.96 5.02
CA GLN A 28 10.41 11.55 4.31
C GLN A 28 10.66 12.41 3.08
N ASP A 29 11.94 12.58 2.73
CA ASP A 29 12.34 13.19 1.46
C ASP A 29 12.53 12.10 0.40
N ILE A 30 11.45 11.77 -0.31
CA ILE A 30 11.47 10.71 -1.34
C ILE A 30 12.41 11.04 -2.51
N VAL A 31 12.67 12.32 -2.78
CA VAL A 31 13.54 12.76 -3.87
C VAL A 31 15.00 12.53 -3.48
N ALA A 32 15.37 12.83 -2.23
CA ALA A 32 16.72 12.61 -1.71
C ALA A 32 17.01 11.15 -1.40
N ASP A 33 16.06 10.45 -0.75
CA ASP A 33 16.26 9.09 -0.24
C ASP A 33 15.89 7.99 -1.24
N GLY A 34 15.13 8.34 -2.27
CA GLY A 34 14.46 7.39 -3.15
C GLY A 34 13.34 6.64 -2.43
N PHE A 35 12.51 5.94 -3.21
CA PHE A 35 11.33 5.25 -2.68
C PHE A 35 11.66 4.17 -1.64
N ASP A 36 12.70 3.36 -1.87
CA ASP A 36 13.09 2.31 -0.92
C ASP A 36 13.58 2.88 0.41
N GLY A 37 14.38 3.94 0.36
CA GLY A 37 14.88 4.63 1.55
C GLY A 37 13.74 5.26 2.34
N ALA A 38 12.85 6.00 1.67
CA ALA A 38 11.67 6.59 2.29
C ALA A 38 10.75 5.53 2.91
N LEU A 39 10.50 4.42 2.22
CA LEU A 39 9.70 3.31 2.74
C LEU A 39 10.29 2.71 4.01
N ARG A 40 11.60 2.43 4.03
CA ARG A 40 12.27 1.85 5.20
C ARG A 40 12.21 2.79 6.40
N LYS A 41 12.51 4.07 6.21
CA LYS A 41 12.42 5.07 7.28
C LYS A 41 10.99 5.22 7.80
N ALA A 42 9.99 5.22 6.91
CA ALA A 42 8.59 5.29 7.31
C ALA A 42 8.15 4.03 8.07
N ALA A 43 8.56 2.84 7.62
CA ALA A 43 8.30 1.59 8.32
C ALA A 43 8.94 1.60 9.72
N ASP A 44 10.21 2.00 9.84
CA ASP A 44 10.91 2.11 11.12
C ASP A 44 10.18 3.06 12.10
N LEU A 45 9.63 4.18 11.60
CA LEU A 45 8.89 5.16 12.42
C LEU A 45 7.59 4.61 13.00
N VAL A 46 6.90 3.72 12.29
CA VAL A 46 5.66 3.09 12.76
C VAL A 46 5.90 1.72 13.42
N GLY A 47 7.15 1.33 13.61
CA GLY A 47 7.50 0.00 14.13
C GLY A 47 7.11 -1.15 13.21
N GLY A 48 6.99 -0.88 11.91
CA GLY A 48 6.64 -1.84 10.88
C GLY A 48 7.87 -2.38 10.12
N GLU A 49 7.60 -3.22 9.12
CA GLU A 49 8.61 -3.84 8.27
C GLU A 49 8.22 -3.76 6.79
N VAL A 50 9.17 -3.40 5.92
CA VAL A 50 8.96 -3.47 4.46
C VAL A 50 9.00 -4.93 4.00
N ILE A 51 7.87 -5.43 3.50
CA ILE A 51 7.73 -6.81 3.02
C ILE A 51 8.25 -6.96 1.59
N PHE A 52 7.88 -6.03 0.70
CA PHE A 52 8.39 -5.98 -0.65
C PHE A 52 8.35 -4.56 -1.22
N ASN A 53 9.15 -4.33 -2.25
CA ASN A 53 9.17 -3.12 -3.07
C ASN A 53 9.55 -3.49 -4.51
N ILE A 54 8.58 -3.51 -5.41
CA ILE A 54 8.74 -4.00 -6.79
C ILE A 54 8.37 -2.90 -7.79
N ARG A 55 8.88 -3.03 -9.03
CA ARG A 55 8.39 -2.22 -10.15
C ARG A 55 6.97 -2.66 -10.51
N ALA A 56 6.12 -1.69 -10.80
CA ALA A 56 4.81 -1.95 -11.35
C ALA A 56 4.91 -2.37 -12.84
N PRO A 57 3.87 -3.03 -13.40
CA PRO A 57 3.78 -3.31 -14.82
C PRO A 57 3.87 -2.05 -15.68
N GLU A 58 4.35 -2.16 -16.92
CA GLU A 58 4.60 -0.99 -17.79
C GLU A 58 3.32 -0.18 -18.11
N ASP A 59 2.15 -0.80 -18.11
CA ASP A 59 0.85 -0.16 -18.36
C ASP A 59 0.15 0.38 -17.08
N SER A 60 0.88 0.51 -15.97
CA SER A 60 0.35 0.97 -14.68
C SER A 60 0.52 2.49 -14.49
N ASP A 61 -0.41 3.13 -13.78
CA ASP A 61 -0.28 4.51 -13.31
C ASP A 61 0.75 4.67 -12.17
N GLN A 62 1.21 3.53 -11.63
CA GLN A 62 2.26 3.45 -10.62
C GLN A 62 3.56 3.00 -11.28
N GLN A 63 4.69 3.46 -10.75
CA GLN A 63 6.01 2.92 -11.13
C GLN A 63 6.47 1.84 -10.16
N ARG A 64 6.03 1.92 -8.90
CA ARG A 64 6.43 0.98 -7.84
C ARG A 64 5.27 0.69 -6.91
N ILE A 65 5.25 -0.55 -6.44
CA ILE A 65 4.28 -1.07 -5.48
C ILE A 65 5.09 -1.69 -4.35
N ALA A 66 4.77 -1.32 -3.12
CA ALA A 66 5.36 -1.85 -1.93
C ALA A 66 4.30 -2.29 -0.93
N ALA A 67 4.71 -3.12 0.02
CA ALA A 67 3.90 -3.50 1.17
C ALA A 67 4.71 -3.33 2.45
N VAL A 68 4.06 -2.77 3.47
CA VAL A 68 4.59 -2.60 4.82
C VAL A 68 3.70 -3.39 5.77
N SER A 69 4.29 -4.24 6.59
CA SER A 69 3.60 -4.87 7.71
C SER A 69 3.67 -3.93 8.91
N VAL A 70 2.53 -3.66 9.52
CA VAL A 70 2.41 -2.83 10.73
C VAL A 70 1.61 -3.63 11.75
N SER A 71 2.10 -3.72 12.98
CA SER A 71 1.41 -4.45 14.04
C SER A 71 0.70 -3.46 14.96
N ASP A 72 -0.59 -3.68 15.20
CA ASP A 72 -1.36 -2.93 16.21
C ASP A 72 -1.23 -3.54 17.63
N GLY A 73 -0.33 -4.51 17.80
CA GLY A 73 -0.13 -5.28 19.03
C GLY A 73 -1.05 -6.49 19.18
N SER A 74 -2.03 -6.68 18.29
CA SER A 74 -2.90 -7.86 18.25
C SER A 74 -2.74 -8.64 16.94
N THR A 75 -2.64 -7.95 15.82
CA THR A 75 -2.52 -8.57 14.48
C THR A 75 -1.65 -7.71 13.57
N ASP A 76 -0.83 -8.39 12.76
CA ASP A 76 -0.07 -7.73 11.70
C ASP A 76 -1.02 -7.38 10.55
N GLN A 77 -1.05 -6.09 10.20
CA GLN A 77 -1.77 -5.56 9.06
C GLN A 77 -0.80 -5.23 7.93
N THR A 78 -1.20 -5.54 6.69
CA THR A 78 -0.43 -5.17 5.51
C THR A 78 -1.00 -3.90 4.89
N VAL A 79 -0.16 -2.87 4.82
CA VAL A 79 -0.43 -1.61 4.15
C VAL A 79 0.30 -1.57 2.81
N PHE A 80 -0.41 -1.30 1.73
CA PHE A 80 0.20 -1.12 0.42
C PHE A 80 0.55 0.35 0.19
N VAL A 81 1.74 0.58 -0.34
CA VAL A 81 2.24 1.90 -0.71
C VAL A 81 2.60 1.89 -2.18
N MET A 82 2.01 2.80 -2.94
CA MET A 82 2.21 2.94 -4.38
C MET A 82 2.88 4.26 -4.69
N LEU A 83 3.90 4.22 -5.54
CA LEU A 83 4.55 5.40 -6.07
C LEU A 83 4.05 5.67 -7.49
N GLY A 84 3.51 6.85 -7.72
CA GLY A 84 3.07 7.32 -9.02
C GLY A 84 4.23 7.49 -10.00
N ASN A 85 3.91 7.47 -11.29
CA ASN A 85 4.88 7.65 -12.38
C ASN A 85 5.59 9.01 -12.37
N ASP A 86 5.11 9.97 -11.57
CA ASP A 86 5.77 11.27 -11.36
C ASP A 86 6.98 11.20 -10.42
N GLY A 87 7.17 10.10 -9.68
CA GLY A 87 8.29 9.97 -8.74
C GLY A 87 8.03 10.52 -7.35
N THR A 88 6.86 11.08 -7.10
CA THR A 88 6.59 11.82 -5.86
C THR A 88 5.19 11.59 -5.29
N SER A 89 4.20 11.29 -6.12
CA SER A 89 2.84 11.01 -5.65
C SER A 89 2.79 9.65 -4.97
N LEU A 90 2.31 9.62 -3.74
CA LEU A 90 2.14 8.41 -2.97
C LEU A 90 0.66 8.10 -2.76
N THR A 91 0.30 6.83 -2.76
CA THR A 91 -1.01 6.34 -2.37
C THR A 91 -0.85 5.20 -1.38
N VAL A 92 -1.53 5.31 -0.24
CA VAL A 92 -1.46 4.34 0.86
C VAL A 92 -2.84 3.72 1.06
N THR A 93 -2.92 2.40 1.19
CA THR A 93 -4.20 1.70 1.37
C THR A 93 -4.03 0.37 2.11
N THR A 94 -4.98 0.04 2.98
CA THR A 94 -5.18 -1.33 3.51
C THR A 94 -6.13 -2.13 2.63
N GLU A 95 -6.96 -1.45 1.84
CA GLU A 95 -7.79 -2.12 0.85
C GLU A 95 -6.95 -2.53 -0.35
N GLN A 96 -6.98 -3.84 -0.62
CA GLN A 96 -7.06 -4.30 -2.00
C GLN A 96 -8.43 -3.88 -2.55
N GLY A 97 -8.66 -2.57 -2.74
CA GLY A 97 -9.88 -2.07 -3.39
C GLY A 97 -10.06 -2.82 -4.70
N GLU A 98 -11.30 -3.10 -5.13
CA GLU A 98 -11.65 -3.95 -6.27
C GLU A 98 -10.91 -3.62 -7.57
N ASN A 99 -9.64 -3.99 -7.63
CA ASN A 99 -8.77 -3.93 -8.77
C ASN A 99 -7.83 -5.13 -8.62
N THR A 100 -8.33 -6.22 -9.20
CA THR A 100 -7.83 -7.58 -9.25
C THR A 100 -6.34 -7.77 -9.55
N LEU A 101 -5.60 -6.71 -9.87
CA LEU A 101 -4.21 -6.75 -10.29
C LEU A 101 -3.23 -6.88 -9.11
N LEU A 102 -3.40 -6.11 -8.03
CA LEU A 102 -2.51 -6.18 -6.86
C LEU A 102 -2.74 -7.45 -6.04
N SER A 103 -4.00 -7.91 -5.98
CA SER A 103 -4.36 -9.17 -5.34
C SER A 103 -3.87 -10.38 -6.13
N LYS A 104 -3.91 -10.33 -7.48
CA LYS A 104 -3.23 -11.32 -8.33
C LYS A 104 -1.72 -11.26 -8.18
N LEU A 105 -1.12 -10.07 -8.26
CA LEU A 105 0.33 -9.89 -8.16
C LEU A 105 0.88 -10.39 -6.83
N GLY A 106 0.21 -10.07 -5.71
CA GLY A 106 0.59 -10.59 -4.39
C GLY A 106 0.46 -12.12 -4.30
N LYS A 107 -0.59 -12.72 -4.87
CA LYS A 107 -0.78 -14.18 -4.91
C LYS A 107 0.27 -14.87 -5.80
N ASP A 108 0.51 -14.33 -7.00
CA ASP A 108 1.44 -14.88 -7.97
C ASP A 108 2.89 -14.75 -7.45
N PHE A 109 3.24 -13.62 -6.84
CA PHE A 109 4.54 -13.43 -6.20
C PHE A 109 4.75 -14.39 -5.03
N ALA A 110 3.73 -14.58 -4.17
CA ALA A 110 3.79 -15.56 -3.09
C ALA A 110 3.92 -17.01 -3.60
N ALA A 111 3.30 -17.36 -4.73
CA ALA A 111 3.44 -18.67 -5.36
C ALA A 111 4.87 -18.90 -5.87
N VAL A 112 5.45 -17.91 -6.55
CA VAL A 112 6.84 -17.93 -7.02
C VAL A 112 7.83 -18.10 -5.85
N MET A 113 7.64 -17.33 -4.76
CA MET A 113 8.51 -17.42 -3.58
C MET A 113 8.38 -18.75 -2.83
N LYS A 114 7.23 -19.43 -2.93
CA LYS A 114 7.00 -20.77 -2.35
C LYS A 114 7.44 -21.91 -3.27
N GLY A 115 8.05 -21.62 -4.43
CA GLY A 115 8.48 -22.62 -5.40
C GLY A 115 7.33 -23.34 -6.10
N GLN A 116 6.11 -22.84 -5.98
CA GLN A 116 4.94 -23.34 -6.71
C GLN A 116 4.88 -22.57 -8.03
N ARG A 117 5.30 -23.21 -9.13
CA ARG A 117 5.08 -22.66 -10.47
C ARG A 117 3.57 -22.58 -10.74
N PRO A 118 3.12 -21.57 -11.52
CA PRO A 118 1.69 -21.42 -11.85
C PRO A 118 1.12 -22.66 -12.55
#